data_AF-F0RTA2-F1
#
_entry.id   AF-F0RTA2-F1
#
_cell.length_a   1.000
_cell.length_b   1.000
_cell.length_c   1.000
_cell.angle_alpha   90.00
_cell.angle_beta   90.00
_cell.angle_gamma   90.00
#
_symmetry.space_group_name_H-M   'P 1'
#
loop_
_entity.id
_entity.type
_entity.pdbx_description
1 polymer ?
#
loop_
_entity_poly.entity_id
_entity_poly.type
_entity_poly.pdbx_seq_one_letter_code
_entity_poly.pdbx_strand_id
1 'polypeptide(L)'
;MDSTIKTHEISSTKLVLLIFVPTTLVTGTYVVLGMMQTTIPSLLLFYLCATAILFPLELGIILYASKKEYGKISLRSAFFDQMKLQWWKILLYGSLLFAFAGLMSITVAPWEARLFVPMQQNIPAYFDWNALGQYPRTTVLITFAYYFLFNGFVGPITEELFFRGYLTSRVSRFGKAAPLIITILFSLYHFWAPFGNIFRIAVFLPAAYAAFKLKNIYVSMVCHCLCNIFSVIIFITAISA
;
A
#
# COMPACT_ATOMS: atom_id res chain seq x y z
N MET A 1 -20.16 -0.13 32.12
CA MET A 1 -18.79 -0.63 32.33
C MET A 1 -17.90 -0.01 31.28
N ASP A 2 -17.31 1.12 31.62
CA ASP A 2 -16.41 1.87 30.75
C ASP A 2 -15.00 1.29 30.96
N SER A 3 -14.69 0.20 30.26
CA SER A 3 -13.30 -0.24 30.15
C SER A 3 -12.62 0.77 29.25
N THR A 4 -11.82 1.66 29.82
CA THR A 4 -10.90 2.52 29.08
C THR A 4 -9.94 1.61 28.32
N ILE A 5 -10.29 1.29 27.07
CA ILE A 5 -9.46 0.49 26.18
C ILE A 5 -8.26 1.36 25.85
N LYS A 6 -7.17 1.21 26.63
CA LYS A 6 -5.89 1.85 26.35
C LYS A 6 -5.35 1.23 25.07
N THR A 7 -5.24 2.02 24.00
CA THR A 7 -4.39 1.66 22.88
C THR A 7 -2.97 1.50 23.40
N HIS A 8 -2.40 0.33 23.19
CA HIS A 8 -1.01 0.09 23.54
C HIS A 8 -0.11 0.78 22.51
N GLU A 9 0.60 1.82 22.94
CA GLU A 9 1.68 2.42 22.16
C GLU A 9 2.70 1.34 21.75
N ILE A 10 3.12 1.36 20.49
CA ILE A 10 4.19 0.48 19.98
C ILE A 10 5.51 1.21 20.00
N SER A 11 6.57 0.63 20.57
CA SER A 11 7.90 1.24 20.54
C SER A 11 8.38 1.51 19.11
N SER A 12 9.30 2.46 18.92
CA SER A 12 9.79 2.80 17.58
C SER A 12 10.47 1.60 16.90
N THR A 13 11.21 0.78 17.65
CA THR A 13 11.78 -0.48 17.14
C THR A 13 10.69 -1.43 16.67
N LYS A 14 9.62 -1.61 17.45
CA LYS A 14 8.52 -2.50 17.07
C LYS A 14 7.77 -1.97 15.84
N LEU A 15 7.55 -0.66 15.73
CA LEU A 15 6.96 -0.03 14.56
C LEU A 15 7.76 -0.35 13.29
N VAL A 16 9.08 -0.13 13.32
CA VAL A 16 9.98 -0.42 12.20
C VAL A 16 9.93 -1.91 11.85
N LEU A 17 10.01 -2.80 12.84
CA LEU A 17 9.95 -4.25 12.59
C LEU A 17 8.62 -4.70 11.99
N LEU A 18 7.49 -4.21 12.49
CA LEU A 18 6.17 -4.57 11.97
C LEU A 18 5.99 -4.17 10.51
N ILE A 19 6.61 -3.06 10.09
CA ILE A 19 6.53 -2.56 8.72
C ILE A 19 7.54 -3.29 7.81
N PHE A 20 8.80 -3.34 8.23
CA PHE A 20 9.88 -3.74 7.33
C PHE A 20 10.09 -5.26 7.25
N VAL A 21 9.76 -6.03 8.29
CA VAL A 21 9.90 -7.49 8.22
C VAL A 21 9.00 -8.10 7.14
N PRO A 22 7.68 -7.82 7.07
CA PRO A 22 6.83 -8.37 6.01
C PRO A 22 7.30 -8.02 4.60
N THR A 23 7.67 -6.75 4.36
CA THR A 23 8.15 -6.31 3.04
C THR A 23 9.50 -6.90 2.65
N THR A 24 10.42 -7.07 3.61
CA THR A 24 11.69 -7.78 3.36
C THR A 24 11.43 -9.23 2.98
N LEU A 25 10.52 -9.93 3.67
CA LEU A 25 10.20 -11.32 3.37
C LEU A 25 9.57 -11.48 1.98
N VAL A 26 8.56 -10.68 1.64
CA VAL A 26 7.92 -10.75 0.30
C VAL A 26 8.89 -10.34 -0.80
N THR A 27 9.66 -9.27 -0.62
CA THR A 27 10.59 -8.78 -1.65
C THR A 27 11.75 -9.74 -1.84
N GLY A 28 12.32 -10.28 -0.75
CA GLY A 28 13.37 -11.30 -0.82
C GLY A 28 12.89 -12.57 -1.52
N THR A 29 11.69 -13.05 -1.16
CA THR A 29 11.10 -14.23 -1.82
C THR A 29 10.84 -13.98 -3.30
N TYR A 30 10.25 -12.82 -3.63
CA TYR A 30 10.01 -12.39 -5.02
C TYR A 30 11.30 -12.34 -5.84
N VAL A 31 12.37 -11.76 -5.29
CA VAL A 31 13.67 -11.65 -5.97
C VAL A 31 14.30 -13.02 -6.16
N VAL A 32 14.35 -13.86 -5.12
CA VAL A 32 14.92 -15.23 -5.21
C VAL A 32 14.17 -16.06 -6.24
N LEU A 33 12.83 -16.07 -6.20
CA LEU A 33 12.03 -16.80 -7.19
C LEU A 33 12.20 -16.22 -8.60
N GLY A 34 12.29 -14.89 -8.74
CA GLY A 34 12.53 -14.24 -10.03
C GLY A 34 13.90 -14.50 -10.63
N MET A 35 14.91 -14.81 -9.80
CA MET A 35 16.23 -15.25 -10.26
C MET A 35 16.25 -16.73 -10.69
N MET A 36 15.29 -17.53 -10.21
CA MET A 36 15.22 -18.97 -10.48
C MET A 36 14.32 -19.33 -11.65
N GLN A 37 13.41 -18.45 -12.07
CA GLN A 37 12.52 -18.69 -13.19
C GLN A 37 12.13 -17.42 -13.92
N THR A 38 11.81 -17.56 -15.20
CA THR A 38 11.31 -16.49 -16.07
C THR A 38 9.99 -16.87 -16.76
N THR A 39 9.36 -17.96 -16.33
CA THR A 39 8.13 -18.51 -16.93
C THR A 39 6.88 -17.75 -16.49
N ILE A 40 6.89 -17.24 -15.26
CA ILE A 40 5.82 -16.42 -14.68
C ILE A 40 6.20 -14.96 -14.87
N PRO A 41 5.34 -14.10 -15.43
CA PRO A 41 5.61 -12.68 -15.52
C PRO A 41 5.93 -12.08 -14.16
N SER A 42 6.95 -11.22 -14.09
CA SER A 42 7.42 -10.69 -12.81
C SER A 42 6.36 -9.91 -12.05
N LEU A 43 5.48 -9.19 -12.76
CA LEU A 43 4.32 -8.53 -12.17
C LEU A 43 3.38 -9.54 -11.48
N LEU A 44 3.07 -10.65 -12.16
CA LEU A 44 2.22 -11.70 -11.59
C LEU A 44 2.92 -12.39 -10.41
N LEU A 45 4.21 -12.70 -10.54
CA LEU A 45 5.00 -13.31 -9.46
C LEU A 45 4.98 -12.44 -8.20
N PHE A 46 5.16 -11.12 -8.34
CA PHE A 46 5.11 -10.21 -7.21
C PHE A 46 3.76 -10.30 -6.47
N TYR A 47 2.63 -10.21 -7.18
CA TYR A 47 1.32 -10.27 -6.51
C TYR A 47 1.00 -11.66 -5.95
N LEU A 48 1.50 -12.75 -6.55
CA LEU A 48 1.42 -14.07 -5.94
C LEU A 48 2.17 -14.11 -4.61
N CYS A 49 3.39 -13.57 -4.56
CA CYS A 49 4.17 -13.46 -3.32
C CYS A 49 3.47 -12.56 -2.29
N ALA A 50 2.94 -11.41 -2.71
CA ALA A 50 2.21 -10.49 -1.84
C ALA A 50 0.94 -11.13 -1.26
N THR A 51 0.22 -11.90 -2.06
CA THR A 51 -0.97 -12.66 -1.63
C THR A 51 -0.63 -13.71 -0.59
N ALA A 52 0.49 -14.42 -0.77
CA ALA A 52 0.88 -15.52 0.12
C ALA A 52 1.58 -15.04 1.40
N ILE A 53 2.26 -13.88 1.36
CA ILE A 53 3.16 -13.43 2.42
C ILE A 53 2.69 -12.10 3.00
N LEU A 54 2.66 -11.05 2.17
CA LEU A 54 2.51 -9.67 2.63
C LEU A 54 1.14 -9.41 3.27
N PHE A 55 0.06 -9.63 2.52
CA PHE A 55 -1.30 -9.34 3.00
C PHE A 55 -1.69 -10.22 4.20
N PRO A 56 -1.39 -11.54 4.23
CA PRO A 56 -1.67 -12.36 5.41
C PRO A 56 -0.89 -11.92 6.65
N LEU A 57 0.37 -11.47 6.51
CA LEU A 57 1.15 -10.97 7.64
C LEU A 57 0.58 -9.67 8.20
N GLU A 58 0.27 -8.70 7.34
CA GLU A 58 -0.32 -7.41 7.76
C GLU A 58 -1.69 -7.62 8.44
N LEU A 59 -2.58 -8.40 7.83
CA LEU A 59 -3.87 -8.74 8.43
C LEU A 59 -3.68 -9.56 9.70
N GLY A 60 -2.75 -10.53 9.71
CA GLY A 60 -2.43 -11.36 10.87
C GLY A 60 -1.98 -10.53 12.07
N ILE A 61 -1.19 -9.47 11.87
CA ILE A 61 -0.79 -8.52 12.91
C ILE A 61 -2.03 -7.84 13.51
N ILE A 62 -2.94 -7.34 12.67
CA ILE A 62 -4.17 -6.67 13.12
C ILE A 62 -5.08 -7.64 13.87
N LEU A 63 -5.28 -8.85 13.34
CA LEU A 63 -6.12 -9.89 13.91
C LEU A 63 -5.59 -10.36 15.27
N TYR A 64 -4.27 -10.55 15.39
CA TYR A 64 -3.61 -10.90 16.64
C TYR A 64 -3.74 -9.79 17.68
N ALA A 65 -3.51 -8.53 17.28
CA ALA A 65 -3.69 -7.39 18.16
C ALA A 65 -5.14 -7.27 18.64
N SER A 66 -6.11 -7.51 17.75
CA SER A 66 -7.53 -7.45 18.11
C SER A 66 -7.95 -8.55 19.07
N LYS A 67 -7.40 -9.76 18.91
CA LYS A 67 -7.59 -10.84 19.88
C LYS A 67 -7.06 -10.44 21.26
N LYS A 68 -5.90 -9.78 21.32
CA LYS A 68 -5.29 -9.34 22.58
C LYS A 68 -6.05 -8.18 23.25
N GLU A 69 -6.54 -7.23 22.46
CA GLU A 69 -7.18 -6.01 22.96
C GLU A 69 -8.68 -6.17 23.24
N TYR A 70 -9.36 -7.02 22.48
CA TYR A 70 -10.83 -7.16 22.51
C TYR A 70 -11.30 -8.61 22.76
N GLY A 71 -10.38 -9.55 22.98
CA GLY A 71 -10.70 -10.95 23.27
C GLY A 71 -11.15 -11.79 22.06
N LYS A 72 -11.24 -11.22 20.86
CA LYS A 72 -11.69 -11.93 19.65
C LYS A 72 -10.90 -11.56 18.40
N ILE A 73 -10.74 -12.53 17.50
CA ILE A 73 -10.10 -12.32 16.19
C ILE A 73 -11.03 -11.45 15.34
N SER A 74 -10.61 -10.21 15.04
CA SER A 74 -11.38 -9.26 14.22
C SER A 74 -10.49 -8.13 13.70
N LEU A 75 -11.02 -7.26 12.83
CA LEU A 75 -10.31 -6.07 12.35
C LEU A 75 -10.49 -4.85 13.28
N ARG A 76 -11.11 -5.02 14.45
CA ARG A 76 -11.52 -3.90 15.33
C ARG A 76 -10.35 -2.99 15.72
N SER A 77 -9.14 -3.54 15.86
CA SER A 77 -7.92 -2.80 16.18
C SER A 77 -7.47 -1.81 15.10
N ALA A 78 -7.88 -2.00 13.85
CA ALA A 78 -7.65 -1.04 12.75
C ALA A 78 -8.69 0.09 12.75
N PHE A 79 -9.84 -0.09 13.41
CA PHE A 79 -10.92 0.90 13.46
C PHE A 79 -11.00 1.64 14.80
N PHE A 80 -9.90 1.67 15.57
CA PHE A 80 -9.85 2.41 16.82
C PHE A 80 -10.05 3.92 16.58
N ASP A 81 -10.90 4.55 17.41
CA ASP A 81 -11.22 5.99 17.37
C ASP A 81 -11.70 6.50 15.98
N GLN A 82 -12.35 5.64 15.20
CA GLN A 82 -12.94 6.04 13.92
C GLN A 82 -14.34 6.64 14.09
N MET A 83 -14.61 7.73 13.38
CA MET A 83 -15.92 8.39 13.30
C MET A 83 -16.69 7.95 12.07
N LYS A 84 -18.02 7.85 12.22
CA LYS A 84 -18.91 7.65 11.06
C LYS A 84 -18.94 8.91 10.22
N LEU A 85 -18.69 8.75 8.92
CA LEU A 85 -18.84 9.79 7.91
C LEU A 85 -19.89 9.33 6.90
N GLN A 86 -20.70 10.25 6.38
CA GLN A 86 -21.66 9.93 5.31
C GLN A 86 -20.91 9.43 4.08
N TRP A 87 -21.42 8.36 3.46
CA TRP A 87 -20.73 7.67 2.35
C TRP A 87 -20.38 8.62 1.19
N TRP A 88 -21.25 9.56 0.84
CA TRP A 88 -20.98 10.51 -0.24
C TRP A 88 -19.85 11.49 0.11
N LYS A 89 -19.65 11.84 1.39
CA LYS A 89 -18.50 12.67 1.83
C LYS A 89 -17.20 11.88 1.72
N ILE A 90 -17.24 10.59 2.03
CA ILE A 90 -16.09 9.69 1.85
C ILE A 90 -15.69 9.66 0.38
N LEU A 91 -16.66 9.46 -0.52
CA LEU A 91 -16.42 9.48 -1.97
C LEU A 91 -15.95 10.84 -2.47
N LEU A 92 -16.57 11.93 -2.02
CA LEU A 92 -16.17 13.28 -2.43
C LEU A 92 -14.72 13.59 -2.03
N TYR A 93 -14.37 13.41 -0.75
CA TYR A 93 -13.01 13.71 -0.28
C TYR A 93 -11.98 12.75 -0.88
N GLY A 94 -12.30 11.46 -1.00
CA GLY A 94 -11.44 10.48 -1.67
C GLY A 94 -11.16 10.84 -3.12
N SER A 95 -12.19 11.24 -3.88
CA SER A 95 -12.07 11.65 -5.28
C SER A 95 -11.31 12.97 -5.46
N LEU A 96 -11.49 13.94 -4.56
CA LEU A 96 -10.71 15.19 -4.59
C LEU A 96 -9.21 14.92 -4.34
N LEU A 97 -8.89 14.02 -3.42
CA LEU A 97 -7.51 13.58 -3.17
C LEU A 97 -6.94 12.79 -4.36
N PHE A 98 -7.76 11.97 -5.02
CA PHE A 98 -7.37 11.31 -6.27
C PHE A 98 -7.08 12.31 -7.41
N ALA A 99 -7.90 13.36 -7.56
CA ALA A 99 -7.62 14.42 -8.52
C ALA A 99 -6.29 15.13 -8.22
N PHE A 100 -6.01 15.39 -6.93
CA PHE A 100 -4.72 15.89 -6.49
C PHE A 100 -3.58 14.93 -6.83
N ALA A 101 -3.77 13.62 -6.66
CA ALA A 101 -2.79 12.61 -7.05
C ALA A 101 -2.47 12.65 -8.57
N GLY A 102 -3.48 12.88 -9.41
CA GLY A 102 -3.31 13.09 -10.84
C GLY A 102 -2.46 14.32 -11.18
N LEU A 103 -2.58 15.41 -10.42
CA LEU A 103 -1.68 16.57 -10.56
C LEU A 103 -0.24 16.21 -10.17
N MET A 104 -0.06 15.41 -9.11
CA MET A 104 1.27 14.96 -8.71
C MET A 104 1.88 14.01 -9.75
N SER A 105 1.08 13.21 -10.47
CA SER A 105 1.62 12.27 -11.47
C SER A 105 2.16 12.96 -12.72
N ILE A 106 1.68 14.18 -13.03
CA ILE A 106 2.21 14.98 -14.15
C ILE A 106 3.35 15.92 -13.73
N THR A 107 3.56 16.12 -12.42
CA THR A 107 4.58 17.05 -11.89
C THR A 107 5.73 16.32 -11.19
N VAL A 108 5.44 15.61 -10.10
CA VAL A 108 6.43 14.95 -9.23
C VAL A 108 6.96 13.66 -9.85
N ALA A 109 6.09 12.81 -10.41
CA ALA A 109 6.52 11.50 -10.93
C ALA A 109 7.56 11.60 -12.07
N PRO A 110 7.42 12.48 -13.09
CA PRO A 110 8.43 12.61 -14.13
C PRO A 110 9.76 13.17 -13.62
N TRP A 111 9.70 14.05 -12.63
CA TRP A 111 10.89 14.59 -11.97
C TRP A 111 11.62 13.52 -11.17
N GLU A 112 10.91 12.73 -10.36
CA GLU A 112 11.48 11.62 -9.59
C GLU A 112 12.08 10.54 -10.51
N ALA A 113 11.38 10.18 -11.60
CA ALA A 113 11.87 9.21 -12.56
C ALA A 113 13.24 9.60 -13.11
N ARG A 114 13.46 10.89 -13.45
CA ARG A 114 14.76 11.40 -13.94
C ARG A 114 15.89 11.26 -12.93
N LEU A 115 15.61 11.38 -11.63
CA LEU A 115 16.61 11.23 -10.57
C LEU A 115 17.11 9.79 -10.46
N PHE A 116 16.22 8.82 -10.70
CA PHE A 116 16.50 7.40 -10.48
C PHE A 116 16.77 6.58 -11.74
N VAL A 117 16.76 7.19 -12.94
CA VAL A 117 17.10 6.49 -14.20
C VAL A 117 18.38 5.65 -14.09
N PRO A 118 19.52 6.17 -13.59
CA PRO A 118 20.75 5.38 -13.54
C PRO A 118 20.64 4.14 -12.65
N MET A 119 19.82 4.22 -11.59
CA MET A 119 19.60 3.09 -10.69
C MET A 119 18.64 2.07 -11.30
N GLN A 120 17.59 2.53 -12.01
CA GLN A 120 16.63 1.67 -12.68
C GLN A 120 17.27 0.81 -13.78
N GLN A 121 18.27 1.34 -14.49
CA GLN A 121 19.01 0.61 -15.53
C GLN A 121 19.79 -0.60 -15.00
N ASN A 122 20.06 -0.67 -13.69
CA ASN A 122 20.73 -1.80 -13.06
C ASN A 122 19.77 -2.92 -12.63
N ILE A 123 18.45 -2.72 -12.77
CA ILE A 123 17.47 -3.76 -12.47
C ILE A 123 17.53 -4.82 -13.58
N PRO A 124 17.64 -6.13 -13.25
CA PRO A 124 17.58 -7.18 -14.25
C PRO A 124 16.28 -7.14 -15.06
N ALA A 125 16.37 -7.36 -16.37
CA ALA A 125 15.25 -7.23 -17.31
C ALA A 125 14.00 -8.04 -16.94
N TYR A 126 14.16 -9.19 -16.26
CA TYR A 126 13.02 -9.96 -15.76
C TYR A 126 12.10 -9.13 -14.85
N PHE A 127 12.66 -8.28 -13.99
CA PHE A 127 11.91 -7.47 -13.05
C PHE A 127 11.28 -6.21 -13.67
N ASP A 128 11.46 -5.99 -14.97
CA ASP A 128 10.70 -4.97 -15.70
C ASP A 128 9.25 -5.44 -15.90
N TRP A 129 8.33 -4.83 -15.16
CA TRP A 129 6.91 -5.15 -15.25
C TRP A 129 6.30 -4.85 -16.63
N ASN A 130 6.95 -4.05 -17.48
CA ASN A 130 6.44 -3.72 -18.82
C ASN A 130 6.73 -4.83 -19.85
N ALA A 131 7.60 -5.80 -19.53
CA ALA A 131 8.00 -6.87 -20.44
C ALA A 131 6.96 -8.00 -20.57
N LEU A 132 5.65 -7.68 -20.54
CA LEU A 132 4.57 -8.68 -20.62
C LEU A 132 4.35 -9.24 -22.03
N GLY A 133 4.77 -8.51 -23.07
CA GLY A 133 4.56 -8.90 -24.47
C GLY A 133 5.23 -10.22 -24.88
N GLN A 134 6.19 -10.72 -24.10
CA GLN A 134 6.88 -11.99 -24.36
C GLN A 134 6.09 -13.23 -23.90
N TYR A 135 4.99 -13.05 -23.15
CA TYR A 135 4.22 -14.15 -22.57
C TYR A 135 2.97 -14.50 -23.41
N PRO A 136 2.48 -15.75 -23.34
CA PRO A 136 1.23 -16.14 -23.99
C PRO A 136 0.06 -15.25 -23.54
N ARG A 137 -0.88 -14.98 -24.47
CA ARG A 137 -2.05 -14.11 -24.22
C ARG A 137 -2.82 -14.48 -22.95
N THR A 138 -3.02 -15.78 -22.70
CA THR A 138 -3.71 -16.25 -21.49
C THR A 138 -2.99 -15.82 -20.21
N THR A 139 -1.66 -15.93 -20.17
CA THR A 139 -0.83 -15.51 -19.04
C THR A 139 -0.89 -14.00 -18.81
N VAL A 140 -0.92 -13.21 -19.89
CA VAL A 140 -1.08 -11.75 -19.81
C VAL A 140 -2.46 -11.39 -19.24
N LEU A 141 -3.53 -12.04 -19.70
CA LEU A 141 -4.89 -11.81 -19.17
C LEU A 141 -5.02 -12.18 -17.69
N ILE A 142 -4.41 -13.29 -17.27
CA ILE A 142 -4.35 -13.68 -15.85
C ILE A 142 -3.59 -12.61 -15.06
N THR A 143 -2.46 -12.13 -15.58
CA THR A 143 -1.66 -11.07 -14.95
C THR A 143 -2.48 -9.80 -14.77
N PHE A 144 -3.24 -9.37 -15.78
CA PHE A 144 -4.11 -8.20 -15.69
C PHE A 144 -5.23 -8.38 -14.67
N ALA A 145 -5.91 -9.54 -14.66
CA ALA A 145 -6.96 -9.81 -13.69
C ALA A 145 -6.41 -9.79 -12.25
N TYR A 146 -5.27 -10.43 -12.04
CA TYR A 146 -4.61 -10.48 -10.73
C TYR A 146 -4.11 -9.09 -10.30
N TYR A 147 -3.49 -8.35 -11.23
CA TYR A 147 -3.03 -6.98 -10.99
C TYR A 147 -4.20 -6.07 -10.63
N PHE A 148 -5.31 -6.11 -11.38
CA PHE A 148 -6.51 -5.33 -11.09
C PHE A 148 -7.08 -5.64 -9.70
N LEU A 149 -7.27 -6.93 -9.37
CA LEU A 149 -7.85 -7.33 -8.10
C LEU A 149 -6.94 -6.95 -6.91
N PHE A 150 -5.66 -7.31 -6.98
CA PHE A 150 -4.77 -7.18 -5.84
C PHE A 150 -4.12 -5.80 -5.74
N ASN A 151 -3.76 -5.15 -6.84
CA ASN A 151 -3.28 -3.76 -6.79
C ASN A 151 -4.44 -2.78 -6.60
N GLY A 152 -5.56 -2.99 -7.29
CA GLY A 152 -6.68 -2.05 -7.27
C GLY A 152 -7.47 -2.05 -5.97
N PHE A 153 -7.57 -3.21 -5.29
CA PHE A 153 -8.42 -3.35 -4.11
C PHE A 153 -7.72 -4.02 -2.93
N VAL A 154 -7.28 -5.27 -3.05
CA VAL A 154 -6.84 -6.05 -1.87
C VAL A 154 -5.65 -5.41 -1.17
N GLY A 155 -4.62 -5.04 -1.92
CA GLY A 155 -3.44 -4.33 -1.44
C GLY A 155 -3.79 -3.01 -0.75
N PRO A 156 -4.37 -2.02 -1.45
CA PRO A 156 -4.65 -0.72 -0.85
C PRO A 156 -5.60 -0.81 0.35
N ILE A 157 -6.60 -1.70 0.35
CA ILE A 157 -7.48 -1.91 1.51
C ILE A 157 -6.68 -2.46 2.70
N THR A 158 -5.82 -3.46 2.48
CA THR A 158 -4.99 -4.06 3.54
C THR A 158 -4.02 -3.03 4.10
N GLU A 159 -3.37 -2.27 3.24
CA GLU A 159 -2.42 -1.22 3.62
C GLU A 159 -3.12 -0.08 4.39
N GLU A 160 -4.32 0.36 4.01
CA GLU A 160 -5.04 1.37 4.77
C GLU A 160 -5.47 0.87 6.16
N LEU A 161 -5.91 -0.38 6.27
CA LEU A 161 -6.20 -1.00 7.56
C LEU A 161 -4.95 -1.07 8.43
N PHE A 162 -3.81 -1.41 7.85
CA PHE A 162 -2.55 -1.57 8.56
C PHE A 162 -1.93 -0.22 8.94
N PHE A 163 -1.66 0.65 7.98
CA PHE A 163 -0.95 1.91 8.20
C PHE A 163 -1.84 2.99 8.84
N ARG A 164 -2.99 3.31 8.23
CA ARG A 164 -3.84 4.44 8.68
C ARG A 164 -4.74 4.04 9.84
N GLY A 165 -5.17 2.78 9.88
CA GLY A 165 -5.94 2.22 10.98
C GLY A 165 -5.07 1.81 12.16
N TYR A 166 -4.39 0.68 12.02
CA TYR A 166 -3.72 -0.01 13.12
C TYR A 166 -2.46 0.72 13.63
N LEU A 167 -1.52 1.08 12.75
CA LEU A 167 -0.24 1.68 13.15
C LEU A 167 -0.41 3.12 13.63
N THR A 168 -1.14 3.95 12.88
CA THR A 168 -1.34 5.38 13.22
C THR A 168 -1.98 5.56 14.60
N SER A 169 -2.92 4.68 14.99
CA SER A 169 -3.56 4.73 16.31
C SER A 169 -2.66 4.29 17.49
N ARG A 170 -1.49 3.71 17.22
CA ARG A 170 -0.54 3.18 18.23
C ARG A 170 0.78 3.95 18.31
N VAL A 171 0.84 5.09 17.63
CA VAL A 171 1.98 6.01 17.66
C VAL A 171 1.52 7.41 18.06
N SER A 172 0.51 7.49 18.94
CA SER A 172 -0.12 8.75 19.39
C SER A 172 0.87 9.68 20.10
N ARG A 173 1.99 9.14 20.61
CA ARG A 173 3.12 9.93 21.14
C ARG A 173 3.68 10.96 20.13
N PHE A 174 3.51 10.75 18.83
CA PHE A 174 3.92 11.70 17.80
C PHE A 174 2.84 12.74 17.47
N GLY A 175 1.65 12.66 18.09
CA GLY A 175 0.57 13.62 17.95
C GLY A 175 0.21 13.92 16.49
N LYS A 176 0.23 15.21 16.13
CA LYS A 176 -0.08 15.68 14.77
C LYS A 176 0.94 15.24 13.71
N ALA A 177 2.14 14.80 14.12
CA ALA A 177 3.17 14.32 13.20
C ALA A 177 3.01 12.83 12.84
N ALA A 178 2.11 12.09 13.52
CA ALA A 178 1.89 10.67 13.24
C ALA A 178 1.57 10.37 11.76
N PRO A 179 0.67 11.11 11.07
CA PRO A 179 0.39 10.87 9.65
C PRO A 179 1.61 11.05 8.75
N LEU A 180 2.49 12.02 9.07
CA LEU A 180 3.74 12.24 8.33
C LEU A 180 4.70 11.07 8.50
N ILE A 181 4.98 10.67 9.74
CA ILE A 181 5.90 9.57 10.04
C ILE A 181 5.42 8.28 9.40
N ILE A 182 4.13 7.95 9.56
CA ILE A 182 3.55 6.74 8.97
C ILE A 182 3.56 6.80 7.45
N THR A 183 3.33 7.95 6.82
CA THR A 183 3.40 8.07 5.35
C THR A 183 4.82 7.88 4.82
N ILE A 184 5.83 8.40 5.51
CA ILE A 184 7.24 8.17 5.13
C ILE A 184 7.57 6.68 5.23
N LEU A 185 7.20 6.03 6.34
CA LEU A 185 7.44 4.59 6.53
C LEU A 185 6.66 3.74 5.52
N PHE A 186 5.40 4.10 5.23
CA PHE A 186 4.58 3.48 4.18
C PHE A 186 5.25 3.59 2.82
N SER A 187 5.82 4.75 2.49
CA SER A 187 6.52 4.93 1.23
C SER A 187 7.75 4.02 1.14
N LEU A 188 8.63 4.09 2.15
CA LEU A 188 9.84 3.27 2.24
C LEU A 188 9.57 1.77 2.28
N TYR A 189 8.40 1.34 2.74
CA TYR A 189 7.97 -0.05 2.79
C TYR A 189 7.92 -0.73 1.41
N HIS A 190 7.88 0.02 0.31
CA HIS A 190 7.79 -0.52 -1.05
C HIS A 190 9.16 -0.95 -1.62
N PHE A 191 9.83 -1.91 -0.98
CA PHE A 191 11.15 -2.39 -1.41
C PHE A 191 11.17 -2.98 -2.82
N TRP A 192 10.03 -3.51 -3.30
CA TRP A 192 9.87 -4.01 -4.67
C TRP A 192 9.75 -2.90 -5.73
N ALA A 193 9.49 -1.66 -5.31
CA ALA A 193 9.35 -0.49 -6.19
C ALA A 193 10.00 0.75 -5.54
N PRO A 194 11.31 0.76 -5.30
CA PRO A 194 11.95 1.74 -4.41
C PRO A 194 12.03 3.16 -5.00
N PHE A 195 11.82 3.32 -6.32
CA PHE A 195 12.08 4.58 -7.04
C PHE A 195 10.86 5.50 -7.19
N GLY A 196 9.78 5.25 -6.44
CA GLY A 196 8.56 6.07 -6.43
C GLY A 196 8.26 6.69 -5.07
N ASN A 197 9.25 6.79 -4.20
CA ASN A 197 9.03 7.12 -2.79
C ASN A 197 8.60 8.57 -2.57
N ILE A 198 9.19 9.51 -3.31
CA ILE A 198 8.87 10.93 -3.23
C ILE A 198 7.46 11.17 -3.77
N PHE A 199 7.13 10.57 -4.91
CA PHE A 199 5.78 10.62 -5.47
C PHE A 199 4.74 10.05 -4.50
N ARG A 200 4.98 8.87 -3.92
CA ARG A 200 4.08 8.28 -2.92
C ARG A 200 3.87 9.20 -1.71
N ILE A 201 4.94 9.78 -1.18
CA ILE A 201 4.82 10.72 -0.04
C ILE A 201 3.97 11.92 -0.44
N ALA A 202 4.23 12.53 -1.60
CA ALA A 202 3.49 13.69 -2.07
C ALA A 202 1.98 13.40 -2.21
N VAL A 203 1.61 12.24 -2.77
CA VAL A 203 0.23 11.81 -2.99
C VAL A 203 -0.47 11.41 -1.69
N PHE A 204 0.18 10.57 -0.89
CA PHE A 204 -0.48 9.92 0.24
C PHE A 204 -0.40 10.70 1.54
N LEU A 205 0.47 11.70 1.66
CA LEU A 205 0.53 12.54 2.85
C LEU A 205 -0.77 13.35 3.05
N PRO A 206 -1.31 14.05 2.04
CA PRO A 206 -2.62 14.70 2.15
C PRO A 206 -3.74 13.72 2.50
N ALA A 207 -3.75 12.53 1.87
CA ALA A 207 -4.76 11.50 2.15
C ALA A 207 -4.68 10.97 3.59
N ALA A 208 -3.46 10.73 4.10
CA ALA A 208 -3.24 10.32 5.48
C ALA A 208 -3.68 11.41 6.48
N TYR A 209 -3.39 12.67 6.21
CA TYR A 209 -3.86 13.79 7.03
C TYR A 209 -5.39 13.93 6.98
N ALA A 210 -6.02 13.75 5.81
CA ALA A 210 -7.48 13.77 5.70
C ALA A 210 -8.12 12.67 6.55
N ALA A 211 -7.63 11.42 6.43
CA ALA A 211 -8.10 10.30 7.24
C ALA A 211 -7.89 10.54 8.75
N PHE A 212 -6.74 11.10 9.14
CA PHE A 212 -6.43 11.44 10.53
C PHE A 212 -7.35 12.55 11.09
N LYS A 213 -7.56 13.63 10.33
CA LYS A 213 -8.39 14.77 10.75
C LYS A 213 -9.87 14.42 10.80
N LEU A 214 -10.36 13.66 9.82
CA LEU A 214 -11.75 13.21 9.75
C LEU A 214 -12.01 11.99 10.63
N LYS A 215 -10.96 11.39 11.22
CA LYS A 215 -11.01 10.11 11.94
C LYS A 215 -11.71 9.04 11.10
N ASN A 216 -11.40 8.95 9.82
CA ASN A 216 -12.08 8.06 8.89
C ASN A 216 -11.12 7.56 7.80
N ILE A 217 -10.64 6.31 7.95
CA ILE A 217 -9.72 5.67 7.01
C ILE A 217 -10.33 5.39 5.64
N TYR A 218 -11.65 5.38 5.51
CA TYR A 218 -12.28 5.10 4.21
C TYR A 218 -12.01 6.23 3.20
N VAL A 219 -11.76 7.47 3.66
CA VAL A 219 -11.40 8.60 2.78
C VAL A 219 -10.07 8.32 2.07
N SER A 220 -9.04 7.90 2.81
CA SER A 220 -7.75 7.53 2.22
C SER A 220 -7.86 6.23 1.43
N MET A 221 -8.67 5.26 1.86
CA MET A 221 -8.92 4.00 1.15
C MET A 221 -9.55 4.20 -0.22
N VAL A 222 -10.56 5.07 -0.35
CA VAL A 222 -11.14 5.40 -1.66
C VAL A 222 -10.07 6.05 -2.56
N CYS A 223 -9.34 7.06 -2.05
CA CYS A 223 -8.26 7.69 -2.81
C CYS A 223 -7.22 6.66 -3.30
N HIS A 224 -6.78 5.77 -2.41
CA HIS A 224 -5.76 4.76 -2.69
C HIS A 224 -6.25 3.75 -3.74
N CYS A 225 -7.46 3.21 -3.59
CA CYS A 225 -8.04 2.30 -4.57
C CYS A 225 -8.18 2.99 -5.94
N LEU A 226 -8.67 4.24 -5.98
CA LEU A 226 -8.79 4.99 -7.24
C LEU A 226 -7.42 5.21 -7.91
N CYS A 227 -6.39 5.59 -7.15
CA CYS A 227 -5.02 5.74 -7.67
C CYS A 227 -4.53 4.44 -8.31
N ASN A 228 -4.72 3.30 -7.63
CA ASN A 228 -4.23 2.01 -8.09
C ASN A 228 -5.06 1.42 -9.24
N ILE A 229 -6.38 1.62 -9.23
CA ILE A 229 -7.24 1.22 -10.36
C ILE A 229 -6.87 2.03 -11.60
N PHE A 230 -6.65 3.33 -11.45
CA PHE A 230 -6.26 4.18 -12.57
C PHE A 230 -4.87 3.79 -13.11
N SER A 231 -3.91 3.48 -12.24
CA SER A 231 -2.59 2.99 -12.69
C SER A 231 -2.69 1.64 -13.41
N VAL A 232 -3.56 0.73 -12.95
CA VAL A 232 -3.85 -0.54 -13.64
C VAL A 232 -4.43 -0.27 -15.03
N ILE A 233 -5.41 0.63 -15.15
CA ILE A 233 -6.02 0.98 -16.45
C ILE A 233 -4.97 1.51 -17.40
N ILE A 234 -4.17 2.50 -16.97
CA ILE A 234 -3.08 3.07 -17.79
C ILE A 234 -2.11 1.96 -18.22
N PHE A 235 -1.67 1.12 -17.29
CA PHE A 235 -0.73 0.04 -17.57
C PHE A 235 -1.30 -0.94 -18.61
N ILE A 236 -2.53 -1.40 -18.44
CA ILE A 236 -3.18 -2.32 -19.39
C ILE A 236 -3.32 -1.66 -20.76
N THR A 237 -3.72 -0.39 -20.83
CA THR A 237 -3.83 0.33 -22.10
C THR A 237 -2.49 0.49 -22.80
N ALA A 238 -1.41 0.76 -22.06
CA ALA A 238 -0.07 0.90 -22.62
C ALA A 238 0.49 -0.42 -23.17
N ILE A 239 0.19 -1.56 -22.53
CA ILE A 239 0.63 -2.88 -23.00
C ILE A 239 -0.23 -3.41 -24.15
N SER A 240 -1.47 -2.95 -24.28
CA SER A 240 -2.41 -3.40 -25.32
C SER A 240 -2.39 -2.54 -26.59
N ALA A 241 -1.66 -1.42 -26.57
CA ALA A 241 -1.47 -0.51 -27.70
C ALA A 241 -0.34 -1.01 -28.61
#